data_AF-A0A4Q0AG34-F1
#
_entry.id   AF-A0A4Q0AG34-F1
#
_cell.length_a   1.000
_cell.length_b   1.000
_cell.length_c   1.000
_cell.angle_alpha   90.00
_cell.angle_beta   90.00
_cell.angle_gamma   90.00
#
_symmetry.space_group_name_H-M   'P 1'
#
loop_
_entity.id
_entity.type
_entity.pdbx_description
1 polymer ?
#
loop_
_entity_poly.entity_id
_entity_poly.type
_entity_poly.pdbx_seq_one_letter_code
_entity_poly.pdbx_strand_id
1 'polypeptide(L)'
;MLNRGLLLTAAMVFTASWLAWPLAAQANDFYSENDILFYDKNAPKPTTCLGTVALAGSTYAEMAYNYFVGKGLSPVQAAGIMGNLQAESGINPKRVQGTQTPSGDRDFIVVDGKTGYGIAQWTSAGRQQGLLDAAKAVGKPESDMAVQLDYLWQELNAAYKNNTLTPLLSATDIVQATAIFMKNFERPADDSAAAVKARSELSMAWLVKYGSAAPTGSVSSITSPSPATAGVPLCNGAAP
;
A
#
# COMPACT_ATOMS: atom_id res chain seq x y z
N MET A 1 36.70 36.20 -67.84
CA MET A 1 35.67 35.56 -68.68
C MET A 1 34.50 35.18 -67.79
N LEU A 2 33.32 35.75 -68.05
CA LEU A 2 32.06 35.48 -67.38
C LEU A 2 31.53 34.09 -67.75
N ASN A 3 31.03 33.32 -66.79
CA ASN A 3 29.86 32.44 -66.94
C ASN A 3 29.38 32.01 -65.54
N ARG A 4 28.40 32.68 -64.92
CA ARG A 4 26.94 32.41 -64.97
C ARG A 4 26.59 30.92 -64.82
N GLY A 5 26.02 30.55 -63.68
CA GLY A 5 25.48 29.21 -63.48
C GLY A 5 24.83 28.98 -62.11
N LEU A 6 23.61 29.51 -61.97
CA LEU A 6 22.50 28.89 -61.25
C LEU A 6 22.65 28.64 -59.72
N LEU A 7 22.18 29.63 -58.94
CA LEU A 7 21.67 29.37 -57.58
C LEU A 7 20.46 28.42 -57.70
N LEU A 8 20.62 27.15 -57.31
CA LEU A 8 19.50 26.37 -56.78
C LEU A 8 19.44 26.63 -55.27
N THR A 9 18.59 27.57 -54.87
CA THR A 9 18.08 27.60 -53.50
C THR A 9 17.18 26.38 -53.33
N ALA A 10 17.72 25.29 -52.78
CA ALA A 10 16.91 24.22 -52.25
C ALA A 10 16.19 24.78 -51.01
N ALA A 11 14.95 25.23 -51.19
CA ALA A 11 14.03 25.46 -50.09
C ALA A 11 13.68 24.08 -49.51
N MET A 12 14.45 23.62 -48.52
CA MET A 12 14.01 22.57 -47.62
C MET A 12 12.84 23.12 -46.82
N VAL A 13 11.63 22.86 -47.33
CA VAL A 13 10.41 22.94 -46.54
C VAL A 13 10.48 21.78 -45.55
N PHE A 14 11.09 22.00 -44.38
CA PHE A 14 10.77 21.20 -43.22
C PHE A 14 9.37 21.61 -42.80
N THR A 15 8.37 20.82 -43.20
CA THR A 15 7.10 20.83 -42.50
C THR A 15 7.39 20.39 -41.08
N ALA A 16 7.52 21.36 -40.17
CA ALA A 16 7.42 21.09 -38.75
C ALA A 16 6.02 20.53 -38.53
N SER A 17 5.91 19.20 -38.51
CA SER A 17 4.74 18.52 -37.99
C SER A 17 4.68 18.89 -36.51
N TRP A 18 3.88 19.91 -36.20
CA TRP A 18 3.43 20.22 -34.86
C TRP A 18 2.55 19.06 -34.39
N LEU A 19 3.17 17.95 -34.02
CA LEU A 19 2.58 17.10 -32.99
C LEU A 19 2.74 17.90 -31.71
N ALA A 20 1.68 18.66 -31.38
CA ALA A 20 1.47 19.10 -30.03
C ALA A 20 1.55 17.84 -29.17
N TRP A 21 2.67 17.65 -28.47
CA TRP A 21 2.61 16.88 -27.24
C TRP A 21 1.61 17.64 -26.37
N PRO A 22 0.47 17.04 -25.98
CA PRO A 22 -0.18 17.61 -24.83
C PRO A 22 0.89 17.60 -23.73
N LEU A 23 1.10 18.75 -23.09
CA LEU A 23 1.54 18.74 -21.70
C LEU A 23 0.48 17.87 -21.00
N ALA A 24 0.76 16.58 -20.86
CA ALA A 24 0.22 15.84 -19.76
C ALA A 24 0.86 16.52 -18.55
N ALA A 25 0.11 17.47 -17.97
CA ALA A 25 0.32 17.87 -16.61
C ALA A 25 0.52 16.56 -15.84
N GLN A 26 1.73 16.37 -15.31
CA GLN A 26 1.99 15.32 -14.36
C GLN A 26 1.17 15.74 -13.14
N ALA A 27 -0.09 15.33 -13.13
CA ALA A 27 -1.04 15.68 -12.10
C ALA A 27 -0.50 15.06 -10.81
N ASN A 28 -0.08 15.94 -9.92
CA ASN A 28 0.40 15.63 -8.58
C ASN A 28 -0.78 15.21 -7.69
N ASP A 29 -1.54 14.20 -8.11
CA ASP A 29 -2.75 13.77 -7.40
C ASP A 29 -2.59 12.33 -6.87
N PHE A 30 -1.35 11.90 -6.62
CA PHE A 30 -1.04 10.54 -6.14
C PHE A 30 -1.22 10.34 -4.62
N TYR A 31 -1.68 11.36 -3.87
CA TYR A 31 -1.76 11.28 -2.40
C TYR A 31 -2.89 12.13 -1.75
N SER A 32 -4.14 12.07 -2.21
CA SER A 32 -5.24 12.71 -1.45
C SER A 32 -6.50 11.88 -1.21
N GLU A 33 -6.61 10.67 -1.75
CA GLU A 33 -7.78 9.83 -1.52
C GLU A 33 -7.35 8.44 -1.06
N ASN A 34 -7.12 8.32 0.26
CA ASN A 34 -7.19 7.04 0.96
C ASN A 34 -8.66 6.60 1.08
N ASP A 35 -9.37 6.60 -0.04
CA ASP A 35 -10.70 6.03 -0.17
C ASP A 35 -10.49 4.58 -0.59
N ILE A 36 -10.52 3.67 0.39
CA ILE A 36 -10.62 2.22 0.13
C ILE A 36 -12.02 1.98 -0.44
N LEU A 37 -12.22 2.33 -1.72
CA LEU A 37 -13.34 1.84 -2.51
C LEU A 37 -12.96 0.46 -2.99
N PHE A 38 -13.61 -0.54 -2.40
CA PHE A 38 -13.77 -1.83 -3.05
C PHE A 38 -14.17 -1.62 -4.52
N TYR A 39 -13.44 -2.23 -5.46
CA TYR A 39 -13.82 -2.21 -6.87
C TYR A 39 -15.10 -3.03 -7.07
N ASP A 40 -16.23 -2.34 -7.14
CA ASP A 40 -17.46 -2.83 -7.76
C ASP A 40 -17.68 -2.09 -9.08
N LYS A 41 -17.53 -2.80 -10.19
CA LYS A 41 -17.70 -2.25 -11.55
C LYS A 41 -19.12 -1.74 -11.85
N ASN A 42 -20.07 -1.97 -10.96
CA ASN A 42 -21.46 -1.55 -11.08
C ASN A 42 -21.96 -0.68 -9.90
N ALA A 43 -21.09 -0.23 -8.98
CA ALA A 43 -21.53 0.56 -7.83
C ALA A 43 -22.04 1.96 -8.25
N PRO A 44 -23.21 2.41 -7.76
CA PRO A 44 -23.60 3.81 -7.86
C PRO A 44 -22.61 4.69 -7.08
N LYS A 45 -22.19 5.82 -7.65
CA LYS A 45 -21.30 6.79 -7.00
C LYS A 45 -21.86 7.15 -5.60
N PRO A 46 -21.05 7.07 -4.52
CA PRO A 46 -21.56 7.27 -3.17
C PRO A 46 -21.89 8.75 -2.92
N THR A 47 -23.11 9.01 -2.44
CA THR A 47 -23.64 10.35 -2.10
C THR A 47 -23.62 10.59 -0.58
N THR A 48 -22.50 10.32 0.09
CA THR A 48 -22.39 10.53 1.55
C THR A 48 -21.02 11.05 1.95
N CYS A 49 -21.03 12.11 2.78
CA CYS A 49 -19.89 12.84 3.28
C CYS A 49 -18.85 11.94 3.99
N LEU A 50 -17.58 12.25 3.74
CA LEU A 50 -16.36 11.65 4.31
C LEU A 50 -16.46 11.43 5.83
N GLY A 51 -16.70 10.18 6.21
CA GLY A 51 -16.34 9.62 7.51
C GLY A 51 -15.11 8.74 7.33
N THR A 52 -14.20 8.77 8.31
CA THR A 52 -12.95 7.98 8.35
C THR A 52 -13.15 6.56 7.79
N VAL A 53 -12.54 6.27 6.64
CA VAL A 53 -12.60 4.94 6.04
C VAL A 53 -11.92 3.96 6.99
N ALA A 54 -12.71 3.12 7.64
CA ALA A 54 -12.20 2.09 8.55
C ALA A 54 -11.59 0.95 7.72
N LEU A 55 -10.42 0.47 8.15
CA LEU A 55 -9.76 -0.67 7.53
C LEU A 55 -10.66 -1.91 7.67
N ALA A 56 -10.93 -2.62 6.57
CA ALA A 56 -11.82 -3.77 6.59
C ALA A 56 -11.20 -4.93 7.39
N GLY A 57 -11.90 -5.40 8.44
CA GLY A 57 -11.49 -6.54 9.26
C GLY A 57 -11.69 -6.29 10.76
N SER A 58 -11.77 -7.38 11.52
CA SER A 58 -12.01 -7.40 12.97
C SER A 58 -10.73 -7.63 13.79
N THR A 59 -9.64 -8.05 13.13
CA THR A 59 -8.33 -8.30 13.75
C THR A 59 -7.22 -7.62 12.95
N TYR A 60 -6.07 -7.32 13.59
CA TYR A 60 -4.92 -6.74 12.87
C TYR A 60 -4.46 -7.60 11.69
N ALA A 61 -4.53 -8.93 11.82
CA ALA A 61 -4.17 -9.83 10.74
C ALA A 61 -5.15 -9.76 9.55
N GLU A 62 -6.45 -9.72 9.83
CA GLU A 62 -7.47 -9.57 8.78
C GLU A 62 -7.36 -8.21 8.09
N MET A 63 -7.16 -7.15 8.87
CA MET A 63 -6.89 -5.79 8.39
C MET A 63 -5.68 -5.74 7.45
N ALA A 64 -4.55 -6.31 7.84
CA ALA A 64 -3.34 -6.36 7.00
C ALA A 64 -3.56 -7.16 5.71
N TYR A 65 -4.19 -8.33 5.80
CA TYR A 65 -4.47 -9.14 4.60
C TYR A 65 -5.36 -8.40 3.60
N ASN A 66 -6.49 -7.85 4.08
CA ASN A 66 -7.42 -7.10 3.25
C ASN A 66 -6.77 -5.85 2.65
N TYR A 67 -5.90 -5.18 3.39
CA TYR A 67 -5.12 -4.06 2.88
C TYR A 67 -4.24 -4.46 1.69
N PHE A 68 -3.41 -5.51 1.83
CA PHE A 68 -2.51 -5.93 0.75
C PHE A 68 -3.25 -6.43 -0.49
N VAL A 69 -4.32 -7.22 -0.30
CA VAL A 69 -5.19 -7.63 -1.42
C VAL A 69 -5.87 -6.43 -2.05
N GLY A 70 -6.31 -5.45 -1.26
CA GLY A 70 -6.88 -4.18 -1.74
C GLY A 70 -5.88 -3.33 -2.53
N LYS A 71 -4.57 -3.44 -2.26
CA LYS A 71 -3.50 -2.85 -3.07
C LYS A 71 -3.18 -3.64 -4.35
N GLY A 72 -3.91 -4.73 -4.62
CA GLY A 72 -3.80 -5.54 -5.83
C GLY A 72 -2.82 -6.72 -5.74
N LEU A 73 -2.32 -7.07 -4.55
CA LEU A 73 -1.50 -8.25 -4.38
C LEU A 73 -2.34 -9.52 -4.49
N SER A 74 -1.77 -10.57 -5.08
CA SER A 74 -2.40 -11.89 -5.08
C SER A 74 -2.43 -12.46 -3.65
N PRO A 75 -3.32 -13.44 -3.36
CA PRO A 75 -3.33 -14.12 -2.08
C PRO A 75 -1.97 -14.67 -1.64
N VAL A 76 -1.18 -15.22 -2.58
CA VAL A 76 0.17 -15.74 -2.31
C VAL A 76 1.13 -14.63 -1.89
N GLN A 77 1.08 -13.49 -2.58
CA GLN A 77 1.95 -12.34 -2.31
C GLN A 77 1.60 -11.70 -0.97
N ALA A 78 0.32 -11.46 -0.72
CA ALA A 78 -0.17 -10.94 0.56
C ALA A 78 0.20 -11.87 1.71
N ALA A 79 -0.03 -13.18 1.55
CA ALA A 79 0.32 -14.17 2.57
C ALA A 79 1.83 -14.24 2.85
N GLY A 80 2.69 -14.09 1.82
CA GLY A 80 4.15 -14.02 1.98
C GLY A 80 4.62 -12.80 2.79
N ILE A 81 3.96 -11.65 2.66
CA ILE A 81 4.19 -10.50 3.56
C ILE A 81 3.71 -10.84 4.97
N MET A 82 2.49 -11.36 5.10
CA MET A 82 1.85 -11.65 6.38
C MET A 82 2.65 -12.59 7.28
N GLY A 83 3.24 -13.66 6.73
CA GLY A 83 4.07 -14.56 7.53
C GLY A 83 5.35 -13.91 8.05
N ASN A 84 5.92 -12.95 7.31
CA ASN A 84 7.03 -12.14 7.80
C ASN A 84 6.60 -11.20 8.92
N LEU A 85 5.52 -10.45 8.74
CA LEU A 85 4.99 -9.55 9.79
C LEU A 85 4.61 -10.31 11.06
N GLN A 86 4.11 -11.55 10.93
CA GLN A 86 3.87 -12.42 12.07
C GLN A 86 5.17 -12.81 12.79
N ALA A 87 6.23 -13.14 12.06
CA ALA A 87 7.52 -13.46 12.66
C ALA A 87 8.15 -12.24 13.36
N GLU A 88 7.98 -11.04 12.80
CA GLU A 88 8.51 -9.80 13.38
C GLU A 88 7.78 -9.39 14.66
N SER A 89 6.45 -9.44 14.68
CA SER A 89 5.66 -8.80 15.74
C SER A 89 4.45 -9.58 16.21
N GLY A 90 4.08 -10.67 15.54
CA GLY A 90 2.75 -11.26 15.65
C GLY A 90 1.67 -10.42 14.95
N ILE A 91 2.07 -9.55 14.00
CA ILE A 91 1.18 -8.57 13.35
C ILE A 91 0.56 -7.62 14.39
N ASN A 92 1.37 -7.23 15.39
CA ASN A 92 0.97 -6.32 16.44
C ASN A 92 1.60 -4.95 16.21
N PRO A 93 0.81 -3.90 15.90
CA PRO A 93 1.35 -2.57 15.64
C PRO A 93 1.92 -1.90 16.90
N LYS A 94 1.64 -2.42 18.09
CA LYS A 94 2.15 -1.88 19.35
C LYS A 94 3.44 -2.56 19.83
N ARG A 95 3.92 -3.58 19.11
CA ARG A 95 5.03 -4.42 19.57
C ARG A 95 6.33 -3.63 19.69
N VAL A 96 6.95 -3.68 20.86
CA VAL A 96 8.31 -3.18 21.11
C VAL A 96 9.29 -4.36 21.20
N GLN A 97 10.43 -4.26 20.53
CA GLN A 97 11.48 -5.28 20.59
C GLN A 97 12.00 -5.47 22.02
N GLY A 98 12.21 -6.72 22.42
CA GLY A 98 12.79 -7.04 23.73
C GLY A 98 11.82 -6.89 24.92
N THR A 99 10.57 -6.51 24.68
CA THR A 99 9.54 -6.43 25.74
C THR A 99 8.54 -7.58 25.66
N GLN A 100 7.87 -7.86 26.78
CA GLN A 100 6.76 -8.82 26.82
C GLN A 100 5.50 -8.20 26.21
N THR A 101 4.71 -8.95 25.44
CA THR A 101 3.39 -8.52 24.97
C THR A 101 2.32 -9.16 25.88
N PRO A 102 1.29 -8.41 26.35
CA PRO A 102 0.97 -7.02 25.99
C PRO A 102 1.55 -5.96 26.94
N SER A 103 2.19 -6.30 28.07
CA SER A 103 2.61 -5.32 29.08
C SER A 103 3.66 -4.30 28.57
N GLY A 104 4.45 -4.70 27.59
CA GLY A 104 5.47 -3.91 26.91
C GLY A 104 5.00 -3.18 25.65
N ASP A 105 3.76 -3.41 25.21
CA ASP A 105 3.20 -2.77 24.03
C ASP A 105 3.07 -1.25 24.24
N ARG A 106 3.31 -0.44 23.19
CA ARG A 106 3.29 1.02 23.27
C ARG A 106 2.56 1.65 22.08
N ASP A 107 1.86 2.75 22.34
CA ASP A 107 1.18 3.51 21.28
C ASP A 107 2.10 4.44 20.50
N PHE A 108 3.21 4.86 21.12
CA PHE A 108 4.13 5.82 20.54
C PHE A 108 5.51 5.21 20.33
N ILE A 109 6.07 5.45 19.14
CA ILE A 109 7.43 5.00 18.80
C ILE A 109 8.48 5.87 19.51
N VAL A 110 9.62 5.25 19.85
CA VAL A 110 10.83 5.95 20.25
C VAL A 110 11.80 5.94 19.06
N VAL A 111 12.27 7.11 18.63
CA VAL A 111 13.28 7.23 17.56
C VAL A 111 14.67 7.14 18.18
N ASP A 112 15.24 5.94 18.24
CA ASP A 112 16.53 5.63 18.86
C ASP A 112 17.53 4.90 17.94
N GLY A 113 17.07 4.44 16.77
CA GLY A 113 17.84 3.66 15.81
C GLY A 113 18.27 2.27 16.28
N LYS A 114 17.64 1.73 17.34
CA LYS A 114 18.07 0.51 18.04
C LYS A 114 16.93 -0.44 18.37
N THR A 115 15.79 0.09 18.78
CA THR A 115 14.65 -0.69 19.27
C THR A 115 13.62 -0.87 18.17
N GLY A 116 13.42 -2.09 17.68
CA GLY A 116 12.36 -2.38 16.72
C GLY A 116 10.96 -2.05 17.28
N TYR A 117 10.10 -1.50 16.42
CA TYR A 117 8.73 -1.13 16.76
C TYR A 117 7.74 -1.56 15.66
N GLY A 118 6.53 -1.94 16.07
CA GLY A 118 5.39 -2.15 15.17
C GLY A 118 5.48 -3.41 14.31
N ILE A 119 4.59 -3.49 13.31
CA ILE A 119 4.33 -4.72 12.55
C ILE A 119 5.56 -5.26 11.83
N ALA A 120 6.45 -4.38 11.36
CA ALA A 120 7.66 -4.68 10.61
C ALA A 120 8.94 -4.37 11.40
N GLN A 121 8.85 -4.22 12.73
CA GLN A 121 9.99 -3.96 13.63
C GLN A 121 10.95 -2.87 13.10
N TRP A 122 10.42 -1.70 12.74
CA TRP A 122 11.22 -0.58 12.24
C TRP A 122 12.31 -0.20 13.25
N THR A 123 13.57 -0.49 12.92
CA THR A 123 14.68 -0.41 13.88
C THR A 123 15.63 0.75 13.59
N SER A 124 15.88 1.09 12.32
CA SER A 124 16.79 2.20 11.98
C SER A 124 16.16 3.56 12.28
N ALA A 125 16.95 4.54 12.73
CA ALA A 125 16.45 5.86 13.13
C ALA A 125 15.66 6.56 12.01
N GLY A 126 16.13 6.47 10.76
CA GLY A 126 15.42 7.03 9.62
C GLY A 126 14.03 6.42 9.40
N ARG A 127 13.93 5.08 9.48
CA ARG A 127 12.63 4.40 9.32
C ARG A 127 11.69 4.64 10.50
N GLN A 128 12.21 4.73 11.72
CA GLN A 128 11.41 5.09 12.90
C GLN A 128 10.87 6.52 12.79
N GLN A 129 11.72 7.47 12.35
CA GLN A 129 11.32 8.86 12.11
C GLN A 129 10.26 8.96 11.01
N GLY A 130 10.41 8.19 9.92
CA GLY A 130 9.40 8.16 8.86
C GLY A 130 8.03 7.66 9.34
N LEU A 131 7.98 6.65 10.23
CA LEU A 131 6.72 6.21 10.83
C LEU A 131 6.11 7.28 11.74
N LEU A 132 6.94 7.92 12.58
CA LEU A 132 6.53 9.05 13.43
C LEU A 132 5.94 10.20 12.59
N ASP A 133 6.55 10.52 11.46
CA ASP A 133 6.09 11.60 10.58
C ASP A 133 4.81 11.21 9.83
N ALA A 134 4.68 9.96 9.38
CA ALA A 134 3.45 9.43 8.78
C ALA A 134 2.27 9.50 9.76
N ALA A 135 2.49 9.13 11.03
CA ALA A 135 1.46 9.19 12.07
C ALA A 135 1.02 10.63 12.37
N LYS A 136 1.98 11.55 12.49
CA LYS A 136 1.71 12.99 12.68
C LYS A 136 0.91 13.59 11.52
N ALA A 137 1.22 13.22 10.29
CA ALA A 137 0.56 13.75 9.09
C ALA A 137 -0.95 13.48 9.08
N VAL A 138 -1.40 12.40 9.73
CA VAL A 138 -2.81 12.02 9.82
C VAL A 138 -3.40 12.17 11.23
N GLY A 139 -2.65 12.74 12.17
CA GLY A 139 -3.12 13.01 13.54
C GLY A 139 -3.45 11.76 14.36
N LYS A 140 -2.73 10.65 14.13
CA LYS A 140 -2.96 9.35 14.79
C LYS A 140 -1.72 8.87 15.55
N PRO A 141 -1.85 7.95 16.53
CA PRO A 141 -0.69 7.31 17.14
C PRO A 141 0.04 6.42 16.13
N GLU A 142 1.34 6.21 16.33
CA GLU A 142 2.16 5.33 15.48
C GLU A 142 1.71 3.87 15.57
N SER A 143 1.01 3.47 16.63
CA SER A 143 0.37 2.15 16.76
C SER A 143 -0.91 1.97 15.94
N ASP A 144 -1.41 3.00 15.25
CA ASP A 144 -2.57 2.84 14.37
C ASP A 144 -2.21 1.90 13.21
N MET A 145 -3.02 0.84 13.04
CA MET A 145 -2.73 -0.20 12.06
C MET A 145 -2.72 0.34 10.63
N ALA A 146 -3.61 1.27 10.29
CA ALA A 146 -3.65 1.85 8.95
C ALA A 146 -2.41 2.70 8.69
N VAL A 147 -1.96 3.49 9.68
CA VAL A 147 -0.71 4.26 9.58
C VAL A 147 0.48 3.35 9.26
N GLN A 148 0.63 2.24 9.98
CA GLN A 148 1.74 1.32 9.77
C GLN A 148 1.69 0.61 8.41
N LEU A 149 0.51 0.22 7.94
CA LEU A 149 0.34 -0.41 6.63
C LEU A 149 0.56 0.58 5.48
N ASP A 150 0.10 1.83 5.61
CA ASP A 150 0.34 2.89 4.64
C ASP A 150 1.83 3.23 4.56
N TYR A 151 2.50 3.35 5.71
CA TYR A 151 3.93 3.61 5.76
C TYR A 151 4.75 2.47 5.15
N LEU A 152 4.45 1.22 5.49
CA LEU A 152 5.07 0.04 4.87
C LEU A 152 4.88 0.07 3.34
N TRP A 153 3.66 0.35 2.87
CA TRP A 153 3.36 0.43 1.44
C TRP A 153 4.08 1.57 0.73
N GLN A 154 4.23 2.72 1.39
CA GLN A 154 5.02 3.84 0.90
C GLN A 154 6.48 3.45 0.72
N GLU A 155 7.08 2.76 1.70
CA GLU A 155 8.46 2.25 1.59
C GLU A 155 8.60 1.27 0.41
N LEU A 156 7.65 0.35 0.26
CA LEU A 156 7.59 -0.60 -0.85
C LEU A 156 7.46 0.09 -2.22
N ASN A 157 6.78 1.23 -2.32
CA ASN A 157 6.63 1.97 -3.58
C ASN A 157 7.75 2.98 -3.85
N ALA A 158 8.62 3.22 -2.87
CA ALA A 158 9.75 4.13 -2.97
C ALA A 158 11.07 3.36 -2.91
N ALA A 159 11.76 3.41 -1.77
CA ALA A 159 13.12 2.87 -1.61
C ALA A 159 13.20 1.36 -1.89
N TYR A 160 12.12 0.62 -1.68
CA TYR A 160 12.07 -0.84 -1.83
C TYR A 160 11.35 -1.31 -3.12
N LYS A 161 11.02 -0.39 -4.04
CA LYS A 161 10.23 -0.73 -5.23
C LYS A 161 10.91 -1.74 -6.13
N ASN A 162 12.18 -1.52 -6.44
CA ASN A 162 12.88 -2.30 -7.46
C ASN A 162 13.39 -3.65 -6.91
N ASN A 163 13.84 -3.67 -5.65
CA ASN A 163 14.40 -4.86 -5.02
C ASN A 163 13.36 -5.70 -4.27
N THR A 164 12.23 -5.14 -3.82
CA THR A 164 11.21 -5.88 -3.09
C THR A 164 9.88 -5.94 -3.83
N LEU A 165 9.21 -4.80 -4.06
CA LEU A 165 7.83 -4.82 -4.55
C LEU A 165 7.73 -5.42 -5.96
N THR A 166 8.60 -5.00 -6.89
CA THR A 166 8.61 -5.49 -8.28
C THR A 166 8.79 -7.01 -8.37
N PRO A 167 9.82 -7.63 -7.74
CA PRO A 167 9.93 -9.08 -7.75
C PRO A 167 8.80 -9.77 -6.97
N LEU A 168 8.29 -9.16 -5.89
CA LEU A 168 7.15 -9.71 -5.15
C LEU A 168 5.90 -9.81 -6.03
N LEU A 169 5.61 -8.80 -6.84
CA LEU A 169 4.48 -8.81 -7.80
C LEU A 169 4.62 -9.90 -8.87
N SER A 170 5.83 -10.41 -9.10
CA SER A 170 6.09 -11.53 -10.02
C SER A 170 6.08 -12.89 -9.31
N ALA A 171 6.03 -12.92 -7.98
CA ALA A 171 6.07 -14.16 -7.23
C ALA A 171 4.72 -14.90 -7.32
N THR A 172 4.78 -16.17 -7.70
CA THR A 172 3.63 -17.07 -7.79
C THR A 172 3.67 -18.20 -6.77
N ASP A 173 4.78 -18.31 -6.04
CA ASP A 173 5.02 -19.33 -5.02
C ASP A 173 5.17 -18.68 -3.63
N ILE A 174 4.66 -19.36 -2.60
CA ILE A 174 4.62 -18.82 -1.24
C ILE A 174 6.03 -18.68 -0.63
N VAL A 175 6.95 -19.61 -0.92
CA VAL A 175 8.32 -19.57 -0.42
C VAL A 175 9.06 -18.41 -1.09
N GLN A 176 8.86 -18.23 -2.39
CA GLN A 176 9.43 -17.10 -3.13
C GLN A 176 8.92 -15.75 -2.60
N ALA A 177 7.60 -15.58 -2.45
CA ALA A 177 7.03 -14.34 -1.93
C ALA A 177 7.53 -14.03 -0.51
N THR A 178 7.57 -15.04 0.35
CA THR A 178 8.12 -14.94 1.71
C THR A 178 9.59 -14.52 1.69
N ALA A 179 10.42 -15.18 0.87
CA ALA A 179 11.85 -14.93 0.78
C ALA A 179 12.17 -13.53 0.25
N ILE A 180 11.44 -13.05 -0.77
CA ILE A 180 11.64 -11.70 -1.32
C ILE A 180 11.41 -10.65 -0.23
N PHE A 181 10.28 -10.72 0.47
CA PHE A 181 9.97 -9.75 1.52
C PHE A 181 10.97 -9.86 2.68
N MET A 182 11.24 -11.08 3.16
CA MET A 182 12.20 -11.34 4.24
C MET A 182 13.58 -10.77 3.93
N LYS A 183 14.14 -11.10 2.75
CA LYS A 183 15.54 -10.80 2.42
C LYS A 183 15.75 -9.36 1.96
N ASN A 184 14.74 -8.73 1.37
CA ASN A 184 14.91 -7.42 0.73
C ASN A 184 14.25 -6.27 1.53
N PHE A 185 13.18 -6.54 2.26
CA PHE A 185 12.53 -5.55 3.13
C PHE A 185 12.99 -5.67 4.59
N GLU A 186 12.78 -6.84 5.21
CA GLU A 186 13.09 -7.03 6.64
C GLU A 186 14.60 -7.11 6.92
N ARG A 187 15.33 -7.84 6.08
CA ARG A 187 16.78 -8.05 6.20
C ARG A 187 17.20 -8.50 7.61
N PRO A 188 16.60 -9.58 8.16
CA PRO A 188 16.94 -10.06 9.49
C PRO A 188 18.38 -10.57 9.54
N ALA A 189 18.94 -10.69 10.75
CA ALA A 189 20.29 -11.21 10.94
C ALA A 189 20.45 -12.68 10.47
N ASP A 190 19.39 -13.49 10.60
CA ASP A 190 19.33 -14.84 10.06
C ASP A 190 18.42 -14.87 8.82
N ASP A 191 19.02 -14.98 7.64
CA ASP A 191 18.33 -15.11 6.35
C ASP A 191 18.49 -16.51 5.71
N SER A 192 18.85 -17.50 6.53
CA SER A 192 19.10 -18.87 6.10
C SER A 192 17.88 -19.51 5.43
N ALA A 193 18.11 -20.58 4.67
CA ALA A 193 17.03 -21.37 4.10
C ALA A 193 16.07 -21.93 5.16
N ALA A 194 16.57 -22.24 6.36
CA ALA A 194 15.76 -22.68 7.49
C ALA A 194 14.84 -21.56 8.00
N ALA A 195 15.37 -20.33 8.14
CA ALA A 195 14.58 -19.17 8.54
C ALA A 195 13.51 -18.82 7.49
N VAL A 196 13.86 -18.87 6.19
CA VAL A 196 12.90 -18.71 5.08
C VAL A 196 11.81 -19.78 5.15
N LYS A 197 12.16 -21.05 5.39
CA LYS A 197 11.19 -22.13 5.52
C LYS A 197 10.24 -21.90 6.69
N ALA A 198 10.76 -21.55 7.87
CA ALA A 198 9.93 -21.26 9.05
C ALA A 198 8.93 -20.13 8.80
N ARG A 199 9.36 -19.02 8.17
CA ARG A 199 8.43 -17.93 7.81
C ARG A 199 7.47 -18.31 6.68
N SER A 200 7.87 -19.23 5.79
CA SER A 200 7.00 -19.73 4.72
C SER A 200 5.88 -20.61 5.29
N GLU A 201 6.11 -21.33 6.38
CA GLU A 201 5.06 -22.08 7.10
C GLU A 201 4.01 -21.15 7.72
N LEU A 202 4.45 -20.02 8.32
CA LEU A 202 3.55 -18.96 8.79
C LEU A 202 2.76 -18.35 7.62
N SER A 203 3.44 -18.05 6.51
CA SER A 203 2.82 -17.51 5.31
C SER A 203 1.78 -18.47 4.72
N MET A 204 2.08 -19.77 4.68
CA MET A 204 1.13 -20.80 4.24
C MET A 204 -0.11 -20.85 5.15
N ALA A 205 0.05 -20.71 6.47
CA ALA A 205 -1.09 -20.65 7.38
C ALA A 205 -2.03 -19.48 7.06
N TRP A 206 -1.49 -18.30 6.70
CA TRP A 206 -2.30 -17.17 6.25
C TRP A 206 -2.93 -17.39 4.89
N LEU A 207 -2.21 -18.01 3.95
CA LEU A 207 -2.76 -18.38 2.65
C LEU A 207 -3.93 -19.36 2.79
N VAL A 208 -3.82 -20.35 3.66
CA VAL A 208 -4.92 -21.28 3.95
C VAL A 208 -6.10 -20.55 4.61
N LYS A 209 -5.82 -19.64 5.54
CA LYS A 209 -6.86 -18.94 6.29
C LYS A 209 -7.66 -17.95 5.44
N TYR A 210 -6.99 -17.17 4.58
CA TYR A 210 -7.61 -16.07 3.86
C TYR A 210 -7.55 -16.21 2.33
N GLY A 211 -6.69 -17.07 1.78
CA GLY A 211 -6.45 -17.16 0.34
C GLY A 211 -7.58 -17.73 -0.51
N SER A 212 -8.56 -18.37 0.13
CA SER A 212 -9.80 -18.83 -0.52
C SER A 212 -10.96 -17.82 -0.35
N ALA A 213 -10.78 -16.79 0.48
CA ALA A 213 -11.79 -15.80 0.78
C ALA A 213 -11.51 -14.53 -0.03
N ALA A 214 -12.29 -14.32 -1.10
CA ALA A 214 -12.60 -12.94 -1.48
C ALA A 214 -13.33 -12.28 -0.30
N PRO A 215 -13.21 -10.95 -0.08
CA PRO A 215 -13.73 -10.32 1.12
C PRO A 215 -15.25 -10.55 1.26
N THR A 216 -15.64 -11.44 2.16
CA THR A 216 -17.04 -11.74 2.45
C THR A 216 -17.58 -10.70 3.43
N GLY A 217 -17.90 -9.52 2.90
CA GLY A 217 -18.86 -8.62 3.52
C GLY A 217 -20.27 -9.09 3.14
N SER A 218 -20.96 -9.75 4.06
CA SER A 218 -22.34 -10.20 3.89
C SER A 218 -23.27 -9.01 3.65
N VAL A 219 -23.89 -8.91 2.47
CA VAL A 219 -25.05 -8.04 2.25
C VAL A 219 -26.29 -8.93 2.13
N SER A 220 -27.12 -8.90 3.17
CA SER A 220 -28.48 -9.42 3.10
C SER A 220 -29.21 -8.75 1.93
N SER A 221 -29.71 -9.57 1.02
CA SER A 221 -30.52 -9.15 -0.13
C SER A 221 -31.77 -8.40 0.34
N ILE A 222 -31.80 -7.09 0.12
CA ILE A 222 -33.03 -6.30 0.17
C ILE A 222 -33.44 -6.00 -1.26
N THR A 223 -34.54 -6.64 -1.65
CA THR A 223 -35.18 -6.56 -2.95
C THR A 223 -35.59 -5.12 -3.28
N SER A 224 -35.29 -4.68 -4.51
CA SER A 224 -35.59 -3.36 -5.08
C SER A 224 -37.10 -2.99 -5.05
N PRO A 225 -37.40 -1.69 -5.16
CA PRO A 225 -38.17 -1.25 -6.33
C PRO A 225 -37.56 -0.07 -7.11
N SER A 226 -38.03 0.02 -8.36
CA SER A 226 -37.68 0.86 -9.53
C SER A 226 -37.57 2.40 -9.34
N PRO A 227 -37.04 3.15 -10.35
CA PRO A 227 -36.43 4.47 -10.19
C PRO A 227 -37.37 5.66 -10.43
N ALA A 228 -37.14 6.76 -9.73
CA ALA A 228 -37.64 8.09 -10.13
C ALA A 228 -36.77 9.23 -9.56
N THR A 229 -36.16 9.98 -10.48
CA THR A 229 -35.95 11.45 -10.52
C THR A 229 -35.46 12.28 -9.31
N ALA A 230 -34.39 13.03 -9.62
CA ALA A 230 -34.15 14.45 -9.32
C ALA A 230 -33.48 14.88 -7.99
N GLY A 231 -32.42 15.69 -8.16
CA GLY A 231 -31.95 16.69 -7.20
C GLY A 231 -30.77 16.28 -6.32
N VAL A 232 -29.57 16.76 -6.64
CA VAL A 232 -28.42 16.78 -5.71
C VAL A 232 -28.44 18.12 -4.96
N PRO A 233 -28.56 18.15 -3.62
CA PRO A 233 -28.30 19.36 -2.84
C PRO A 233 -26.81 19.49 -2.52
N LEU A 234 -26.28 20.70 -2.67
CA LEU A 234 -24.95 21.13 -2.23
C LEU A 234 -24.93 21.25 -0.68
N CYS A 235 -23.95 20.65 -0.01
CA CYS A 235 -23.77 20.79 1.43
C CYS A 235 -23.20 22.17 1.77
N ASN A 236 -23.99 23.01 2.46
CA ASN A 236 -23.57 24.22 3.15
C ASN A 236 -24.02 24.11 4.62
N GLY A 237 -23.14 24.44 5.57
CA GLY A 237 -23.43 24.61 7.00
C GLY A 237 -22.19 24.27 7.84
N ALA A 238 -21.41 25.22 8.35
CA ALA A 238 -21.69 26.22 9.39
C ALA A 238 -21.96 25.58 10.76
N ALA A 239 -21.08 25.87 11.72
CA ALA A 239 -21.14 25.49 13.13
C ALA A 239 -22.39 26.03 13.84
N PRO A 240 -22.79 25.37 14.92
CA PRO A 240 -23.09 26.04 16.19
C PRO A 240 -22.01 25.80 17.24
#